data_AF-A0A3D3GGG0-F1
#
_entry.id   AF-A0A3D3GGG0-F1
#
_cell.length_a   1.000
_cell.length_b   1.000
_cell.length_c   1.000
_cell.angle_alpha   90.00
_cell.angle_beta   90.00
_cell.angle_gamma   90.00
#
_symmetry.space_group_name_H-M   'P 1'
#
loop_
_entity.id
_entity.type
_entity.pdbx_description
1 polymer ?
#
loop_
_entity_poly.entity_id
_entity_poly.type
_entity_poly.pdbx_seq_one_letter_code
_entity_poly.pdbx_strand_id
1 'polypeptide(L)'
;MRSAMPVSKIIFAIGFASLIIGLAHAIRPLLALEQASCPDQSAGEKPEDCPWAGAARTLIAEAEAGRTVSPALQTLLPRLYAQIKTDGEKPELKDLWGQSINFDENAKGIIVHPGIIQSLAELFGVPAPQGESRVVHAGMEHTYGYLFSILKTPYGFKRARWVQGEIEEGFNLPLGTLGPTPAEGSLFMNVTTFIGTIAFRTEANEFQVIRKATRNAAREIRRMKFSELKPIRLEERVEAANANGKVRTVKLFTDFVPFLNQANPKGNTHLLIYTVKDPFHHSAQLISAFPVQTGFVQRAIQPSNLGKGRPIITRYNAFVEGLSGSTKTGERKVTSGMEIPQL
;
A
#
# COMPACT_ATOMS: atom_id res chain seq x y z
N MET A 1 56.68 23.07 67.15
CA MET A 1 55.24 23.37 67.08
C MET A 1 54.73 22.94 65.72
N ARG A 2 53.83 21.96 65.72
CA ARG A 2 53.14 21.45 64.52
C ARG A 2 52.07 22.45 64.10
N SER A 3 51.98 22.77 62.81
CA SER A 3 50.73 23.30 62.24
C SER A 3 50.49 22.62 60.90
N ALA A 4 49.43 21.82 60.87
CA ALA A 4 48.95 21.08 59.72
C ALA A 4 47.91 21.94 58.99
N MET A 5 47.99 22.02 57.66
CA MET A 5 46.90 22.53 56.83
C MET A 5 46.01 21.36 56.38
N PRO A 6 44.67 21.53 56.37
CA PRO A 6 43.78 20.50 55.86
C PRO A 6 43.59 20.64 54.35
N VAL A 7 43.80 19.53 53.64
CA VAL A 7 43.33 19.30 52.27
C VAL A 7 41.84 18.93 52.35
N SER A 8 40.98 19.70 51.68
CA SER A 8 39.53 19.44 51.65
C SER A 8 39.00 19.52 50.22
N LYS A 9 38.55 18.35 49.75
CA LYS A 9 37.38 18.10 48.90
C LYS A 9 37.43 18.53 47.43
N ILE A 10 37.89 17.60 46.59
CA ILE A 10 37.33 17.38 45.24
C ILE A 10 36.92 15.89 45.19
N ILE A 11 35.92 15.59 44.35
CA ILE A 11 35.41 14.27 43.94
C ILE A 11 34.23 13.76 44.80
N PHE A 12 33.00 14.04 44.36
CA PHE A 12 31.87 13.08 44.27
C PHE A 12 30.63 13.80 43.69
N ALA A 13 30.58 14.02 42.37
CA ALA A 13 29.36 14.54 41.72
C ALA A 13 29.27 14.22 40.20
N ILE A 14 29.77 13.07 39.73
CA ILE A 14 29.66 12.66 38.30
C ILE A 14 29.02 11.27 38.14
N GLY A 15 28.47 10.68 39.22
CA GLY A 15 27.86 9.34 39.18
C GLY A 15 26.34 9.27 39.01
N PHE A 16 25.60 10.36 39.27
CA PHE A 16 24.12 10.30 39.34
C PHE A 16 23.38 10.85 38.11
N ALA A 17 24.04 11.66 37.27
CA ALA A 17 23.40 12.25 36.09
C ALA A 17 23.18 11.22 34.95
N SER A 18 24.03 10.22 34.82
CA SER A 18 23.93 9.21 33.75
C SER A 18 22.81 8.18 33.98
N LEU A 19 22.41 7.94 35.23
CA LEU A 19 21.35 6.98 35.55
C LEU A 19 19.94 7.54 35.29
N ILE A 20 19.75 8.86 35.43
CA ILE A 20 18.46 9.54 35.20
C ILE A 20 18.17 9.70 33.70
N ILE A 21 19.19 9.93 32.88
CA ILE A 21 19.04 10.04 31.41
C ILE A 21 18.66 8.68 30.78
N GLY A 22 19.21 7.58 31.32
CA GLY A 22 18.86 6.22 30.88
C GLY A 22 17.42 5.82 31.20
N LEU A 23 16.90 6.20 32.38
CA LEU A 23 15.52 5.93 32.77
C LEU A 23 14.50 6.73 31.93
N ALA A 24 14.83 7.98 31.56
CA ALA A 24 13.98 8.83 30.72
C ALA A 24 13.82 8.31 29.28
N HIS A 25 14.79 7.57 28.75
CA HIS A 25 14.67 6.89 27.45
C HIS A 25 13.84 5.60 27.53
N ALA A 26 13.85 4.89 28.67
CA ALA A 26 13.09 3.66 28.87
C ALA A 26 11.60 3.89 29.19
N ILE A 27 11.24 5.03 29.80
CA ILE A 27 9.84 5.36 30.19
C ILE A 27 9.05 6.05 29.06
N ARG A 28 9.72 6.70 28.11
CA ARG A 28 9.09 7.38 26.96
C ARG A 28 8.23 6.50 26.04
N PRO A 29 8.59 5.24 25.68
CA PRO A 29 7.75 4.43 24.81
C PRO A 29 6.41 4.03 25.45
N LEU A 30 6.33 3.93 26.79
CA LEU A 30 5.06 3.65 27.48
C LEU A 30 4.10 4.85 27.43
N LEU A 31 4.61 6.08 27.61
CA LEU A 31 3.80 7.30 27.51
C LEU A 31 3.37 7.62 26.07
N ALA A 32 4.18 7.25 25.07
CA ALA A 32 3.84 7.44 23.66
C ALA A 32 2.69 6.53 23.18
N LEU A 33 2.53 5.34 23.78
CA LEU A 33 1.39 4.45 23.53
C LEU A 33 0.11 4.90 24.26
N GLU A 34 0.25 5.54 25.42
CA GLU A 34 -0.87 6.13 26.16
C GLU A 34 -1.44 7.41 25.49
N GLN A 35 -0.60 8.11 24.71
CA GLN A 35 -0.98 9.36 24.02
C GLN A 35 -1.61 9.18 22.65
N ALA A 36 -1.68 7.97 22.11
CA ALA A 36 -2.38 7.71 20.85
C ALA A 36 -3.72 7.04 21.15
N SER A 37 -4.69 7.80 21.65
CA SER A 37 -6.08 7.33 21.79
C SER A 37 -6.50 6.65 20.49
N CYS A 38 -6.78 5.35 20.55
CA CYS A 38 -7.17 4.54 19.42
C CYS A 38 -8.27 3.57 19.86
N PRO A 39 -9.45 3.60 19.21
CA PRO A 39 -9.80 4.43 18.06
C PRO A 39 -10.12 5.89 18.43
N ASP A 40 -9.87 6.83 17.50
CA ASP A 40 -10.47 8.16 17.54
C ASP A 40 -11.92 8.11 17.02
N GLN A 41 -12.87 7.96 17.95
CA GLN A 41 -14.28 7.91 17.63
C GLN A 41 -14.79 9.20 16.96
N SER A 42 -14.17 10.36 17.24
CA SER A 42 -14.56 11.64 16.63
C SER A 42 -14.18 11.70 15.14
N ALA A 43 -13.07 11.07 14.77
CA ALA A 43 -12.71 10.83 13.37
C ALA A 43 -13.54 9.71 12.73
N GLY A 44 -14.32 8.95 13.51
CA GLY A 44 -15.08 7.78 13.06
C GLY A 44 -14.22 6.54 12.84
N GLU A 45 -13.08 6.45 13.54
CA GLU A 45 -12.27 5.24 13.61
C GLU A 45 -12.99 4.16 14.43
N LYS A 46 -12.71 2.91 14.11
CA LYS A 46 -13.26 1.71 14.73
C LYS A 46 -12.15 0.86 15.36
N PRO A 47 -12.46 -0.14 16.21
CA PRO A 47 -11.45 -0.98 16.84
C PRO A 47 -10.46 -1.62 15.85
N GLU A 48 -10.91 -2.01 14.66
CA GLU A 48 -10.06 -2.59 13.61
C GLU A 48 -9.03 -1.61 13.02
N ASP A 49 -9.24 -0.30 13.18
CA ASP A 49 -8.26 0.71 12.75
C ASP A 49 -7.03 0.75 13.69
N CYS A 50 -7.11 0.09 14.84
CA CYS A 50 -6.03 -0.01 15.82
C CYS A 50 -5.18 -1.27 15.60
N PRO A 51 -3.84 -1.21 15.80
CA PRO A 51 -3.08 -0.07 16.34
C PRO A 51 -2.66 0.97 15.28
N TRP A 52 -3.03 0.78 14.01
CA TRP A 52 -2.49 1.50 12.85
C TRP A 52 -2.74 3.00 12.89
N ALA A 53 -3.95 3.40 13.28
CA ALA A 53 -4.33 4.79 13.44
C ALA A 53 -3.50 5.52 14.50
N GLY A 54 -3.36 4.90 15.67
CA GLY A 54 -2.58 5.45 16.78
C GLY A 54 -1.12 5.57 16.39
N ALA A 55 -0.55 4.51 15.80
CA ALA A 55 0.81 4.53 15.28
C ALA A 55 0.98 5.66 14.24
N ALA A 56 0.07 5.81 13.29
CA ALA A 56 0.13 6.88 12.28
C ALA A 56 0.24 8.28 12.92
N ARG A 57 -0.58 8.57 13.94
CA ARG A 57 -0.51 9.85 14.67
C ARG A 57 0.85 10.06 15.33
N THR A 58 1.40 9.04 15.99
CA THR A 58 2.75 9.12 16.58
C THR A 58 3.81 9.36 15.50
N LEU A 59 3.76 8.63 14.38
CA LEU A 59 4.73 8.78 13.28
C LEU A 59 4.63 10.15 12.58
N ILE A 60 3.43 10.72 12.48
CA ILE A 60 3.21 12.10 12.00
C ILE A 60 3.88 13.09 12.95
N ALA A 61 3.64 12.97 14.27
CA ALA A 61 4.24 13.87 15.26
C ALA A 61 5.78 13.81 15.26
N GLU A 62 6.37 12.63 15.02
CA GLU A 62 7.82 12.50 14.82
C GLU A 62 8.30 13.26 13.58
N ALA A 63 7.61 13.09 12.45
CA ALA A 63 7.96 13.75 11.19
C ALA A 63 7.81 15.28 11.26
N GLU A 64 6.72 15.78 11.85
CA GLU A 64 6.46 17.22 12.03
C GLU A 64 7.48 17.88 12.96
N ALA A 65 8.03 17.12 13.90
CA ALA A 65 9.11 17.58 14.77
C ALA A 65 10.50 17.42 14.13
N GLY A 66 10.59 17.12 12.83
CA GLY A 66 11.85 16.98 12.08
C GLY A 66 12.68 15.75 12.45
N ARG A 67 12.08 14.75 13.11
CA ARG A 67 12.76 13.51 13.50
C ARG A 67 12.56 12.42 12.45
N THR A 68 13.50 11.49 12.38
CA THR A 68 13.37 10.30 11.54
C THR A 68 12.24 9.41 12.07
N VAL A 69 11.32 8.99 11.19
CA VAL A 69 10.15 8.18 11.57
C VAL A 69 10.51 6.71 11.81
N SER A 70 11.56 6.22 11.13
CA SER A 70 11.98 4.80 11.14
C SER A 70 12.20 4.20 12.55
N PRO A 71 12.90 4.85 13.50
CA PRO A 71 13.03 4.35 14.88
C PRO A 71 11.71 4.21 15.63
N ALA A 72 10.79 5.17 15.45
CA ALA A 72 9.47 5.12 16.06
C ALA A 72 8.62 3.99 15.46
N LEU A 73 8.68 3.80 14.13
CA LEU A 73 8.02 2.68 13.45
C LEU A 73 8.54 1.32 13.96
N GLN A 74 9.86 1.17 14.10
CA GLN A 74 10.48 -0.06 14.64
C GLN A 74 10.02 -0.34 16.07
N THR A 75 9.91 0.70 16.90
CA THR A 75 9.50 0.57 18.31
C THR A 75 8.02 0.19 18.44
N LEU A 76 7.15 0.87 17.70
CA LEU A 76 5.70 0.68 17.78
C LEU A 76 5.23 -0.60 17.08
N LEU A 77 5.83 -0.93 15.95
CA LEU A 77 5.37 -2.01 15.06
C LEU A 77 6.55 -2.88 14.57
N PRO A 78 7.31 -3.54 15.47
CA PRO A 78 8.56 -4.22 15.13
C PRO A 78 8.39 -5.32 14.07
N ARG A 79 7.25 -6.03 14.09
CA ARG A 79 6.95 -7.07 13.08
C ARG A 79 6.67 -6.48 11.70
N LEU A 80 5.95 -5.35 11.63
CA LEU A 80 5.69 -4.69 10.36
C LEU A 80 6.97 -4.07 9.79
N TYR A 81 7.78 -3.45 10.65
CA TYR A 81 9.10 -2.94 10.29
C TYR A 81 9.98 -4.04 9.66
N ALA A 82 10.04 -5.22 10.30
CA ALA A 82 10.80 -6.36 9.77
C ALA A 82 10.26 -6.87 8.42
N GLN A 83 8.93 -6.87 8.22
CA GLN A 83 8.32 -7.21 6.93
C GLN A 83 8.75 -6.23 5.84
N ILE A 84 8.62 -4.90 6.08
CA ILE A 84 8.97 -3.86 5.10
C ILE A 84 10.43 -4.02 4.65
N LYS A 85 11.35 -4.21 5.61
CA LYS A 85 12.77 -4.41 5.31
C LYS A 85 13.00 -5.67 4.48
N THR A 86 12.39 -6.79 4.88
CA THR A 86 12.49 -8.08 4.18
C THR A 86 11.97 -7.98 2.75
N ASP A 87 10.87 -7.25 2.53
CA ASP A 87 10.30 -7.07 1.20
C ASP A 87 11.08 -6.05 0.36
N GLY A 88 11.77 -5.10 1.00
CA GLY A 88 12.71 -4.21 0.33
C GLY A 88 13.87 -4.92 -0.36
N GLU A 89 14.20 -6.14 0.06
CA GLU A 89 15.23 -7.01 -0.54
C GLU A 89 14.76 -7.77 -1.80
N LYS A 90 13.52 -7.54 -2.27
CA LYS A 90 12.90 -8.27 -3.41
C LYS A 90 12.63 -7.35 -4.60
N PRO A 91 13.68 -6.89 -5.31
CA PRO A 91 13.51 -5.97 -6.44
C PRO A 91 12.54 -6.52 -7.50
N GLU A 92 12.58 -7.82 -7.77
CA GLU A 92 11.71 -8.47 -8.76
C GLU A 92 10.21 -8.32 -8.45
N LEU A 93 9.82 -8.28 -7.17
CA LEU A 93 8.42 -8.06 -6.78
C LEU A 93 8.07 -6.59 -6.76
N LYS A 94 9.02 -5.72 -6.41
CA LYS A 94 8.80 -4.26 -6.46
C LYS A 94 8.58 -3.80 -7.90
N ASP A 95 9.33 -4.34 -8.84
CA ASP A 95 9.20 -4.01 -10.27
C ASP A 95 7.85 -4.39 -10.88
N LEU A 96 7.08 -5.29 -10.24
CA LEU A 96 5.71 -5.60 -10.62
C LEU A 96 4.70 -4.50 -10.26
N TRP A 97 5.12 -3.47 -9.54
CA TRP A 97 4.27 -2.34 -9.17
C TRP A 97 4.70 -1.07 -9.90
N GLY A 98 3.70 -0.28 -10.26
CA GLY A 98 3.90 0.99 -10.95
C GLY A 98 4.05 2.14 -9.97
N GLN A 99 3.70 3.33 -10.43
CA GLN A 99 3.72 4.54 -9.64
C GLN A 99 2.31 4.99 -9.25
N SER A 100 2.20 5.58 -8.07
CA SER A 100 0.98 6.16 -7.53
C SER A 100 1.20 7.63 -7.16
N ILE A 101 0.12 8.39 -7.08
CA ILE A 101 0.09 9.77 -6.59
C ILE A 101 -0.44 9.76 -5.16
N ASN A 102 0.40 10.20 -4.22
CA ASN A 102 0.07 10.36 -2.80
C ASN A 102 -0.83 11.59 -2.56
N PHE A 103 -2.01 11.58 -3.18
CA PHE A 103 -3.06 12.58 -3.03
C PHE A 103 -4.41 11.99 -3.45
N ASP A 104 -5.42 12.08 -2.61
CA ASP A 104 -6.78 11.67 -2.94
C ASP A 104 -7.56 12.86 -3.51
N GLU A 105 -8.02 12.75 -4.76
CA GLU A 105 -8.76 13.82 -5.44
C GLU A 105 -10.16 14.07 -4.84
N ASN A 106 -10.81 13.04 -4.30
CA ASN A 106 -12.16 13.15 -3.74
C ASN A 106 -12.14 13.79 -2.36
N ALA A 107 -11.16 13.39 -1.53
CA ALA A 107 -10.94 13.97 -0.20
C ALA A 107 -10.07 15.23 -0.24
N LYS A 108 -9.47 15.57 -1.40
CA LYS A 108 -8.57 16.70 -1.61
C LYS A 108 -7.43 16.77 -0.60
N GLY A 109 -6.85 15.62 -0.27
CA GLY A 109 -5.87 15.49 0.82
C GLY A 109 -4.71 14.56 0.49
N ILE A 110 -3.59 14.76 1.17
CA ILE A 110 -2.45 13.84 1.14
C ILE A 110 -2.88 12.52 1.79
N ILE A 111 -2.62 11.39 1.13
CA ILE A 111 -3.06 10.08 1.61
C ILE A 111 -2.23 9.67 2.83
N VAL A 112 -0.91 9.77 2.71
CA VAL A 112 0.06 9.43 3.76
C VAL A 112 1.02 10.58 3.96
N HIS A 113 1.28 10.96 5.21
CA HIS A 113 2.17 12.07 5.52
C HIS A 113 3.55 11.91 4.83
N PRO A 114 4.11 12.97 4.20
CA PRO A 114 5.35 12.85 3.41
C PRO A 114 6.54 12.28 4.19
N GLY A 115 6.70 12.62 5.47
CA GLY A 115 7.77 12.07 6.31
C GLY A 115 7.65 10.55 6.56
N ILE A 116 6.42 10.02 6.58
CA ILE A 116 6.18 8.58 6.64
C ILE A 116 6.53 7.93 5.30
N ILE A 117 6.08 8.52 4.18
CA ILE A 117 6.43 8.04 2.83
C ILE A 117 7.95 8.00 2.63
N GLN A 118 8.67 9.03 3.04
CA GLN A 118 10.13 9.09 2.95
C GLN A 118 10.78 7.90 3.68
N SER A 119 10.34 7.63 4.92
CA SER A 119 10.89 6.56 5.75
C SER A 119 10.51 5.17 5.24
N LEU A 120 9.29 5.02 4.70
CA LEU A 120 8.89 3.79 4.04
C LEU A 120 9.70 3.53 2.76
N ALA A 121 9.94 4.56 1.94
CA ALA A 121 10.72 4.44 0.72
C ALA A 121 12.16 3.99 0.99
N GLU A 122 12.78 4.58 2.02
CA GLU A 122 14.11 4.18 2.48
C GLU A 122 14.14 2.71 2.95
N LEU A 123 13.22 2.32 3.84
CA LEU A 123 13.15 0.94 4.36
C LEU A 123 12.82 -0.10 3.28
N PHE A 124 11.95 0.28 2.34
CA PHE A 124 11.49 -0.58 1.26
C PHE A 124 12.47 -0.57 0.05
N GLY A 125 13.52 0.26 0.10
CA GLY A 125 14.54 0.34 -0.94
C GLY A 125 13.98 0.77 -2.29
N VAL A 126 13.14 1.82 -2.31
CA VAL A 126 12.61 2.46 -3.53
C VAL A 126 12.90 3.96 -3.48
N PRO A 127 12.97 4.64 -4.64
CA PRO A 127 13.16 6.08 -4.66
C PRO A 127 12.07 6.80 -3.87
N ALA A 128 12.46 7.66 -2.94
CA ALA A 128 11.55 8.56 -2.28
C ALA A 128 11.15 9.71 -3.23
N PRO A 129 9.96 10.31 -3.04
CA PRO A 129 9.57 11.51 -3.79
C PRO A 129 10.59 12.63 -3.58
N GLN A 130 10.91 13.35 -4.66
CA GLN A 130 11.83 14.48 -4.63
C GLN A 130 11.08 15.80 -4.75
N GLY A 131 11.53 16.82 -4.00
CA GLY A 131 10.95 18.16 -4.04
C GLY A 131 9.45 18.14 -3.73
N GLU A 132 8.66 18.74 -4.61
CA GLU A 132 7.19 18.81 -4.49
C GLU A 132 6.47 17.61 -5.12
N SER A 133 7.20 16.65 -5.69
CA SER A 133 6.60 15.48 -6.31
C SER A 133 5.80 14.67 -5.29
N ARG A 134 4.61 14.23 -5.70
CA ARG A 134 3.76 13.31 -4.92
C ARG A 134 3.77 11.90 -5.50
N VAL A 135 4.62 11.65 -6.48
CA VAL A 135 4.72 10.34 -7.15
C VAL A 135 5.53 9.40 -6.26
N VAL A 136 4.93 8.27 -5.92
CA VAL A 136 5.48 7.24 -5.02
C VAL A 136 5.40 5.86 -5.67
N HIS A 137 6.14 4.90 -5.13
CA HIS A 137 6.01 3.49 -5.51
C HIS A 137 4.64 2.94 -5.07
N ALA A 138 3.83 2.48 -6.03
CA ALA A 138 2.43 2.10 -5.79
C ALA A 138 2.32 0.94 -4.78
N GLY A 139 3.13 -0.10 -4.94
CA GLY A 139 3.07 -1.26 -4.03
C GLY A 139 3.40 -0.91 -2.59
N MET A 140 4.29 0.06 -2.37
CA MET A 140 4.68 0.50 -1.02
C MET A 140 3.58 1.34 -0.39
N GLU A 141 3.05 2.31 -1.13
CA GLU A 141 1.97 3.16 -0.63
C GLU A 141 0.69 2.36 -0.40
N HIS A 142 0.24 1.59 -1.39
CA HIS A 142 -1.03 0.88 -1.33
C HIS A 142 -1.04 -0.26 -0.32
N THR A 143 0.11 -0.80 0.09
CA THR A 143 0.21 -1.79 1.18
C THR A 143 0.52 -1.10 2.50
N TYR A 144 1.79 -0.80 2.76
CA TYR A 144 2.26 -0.25 4.03
C TYR A 144 1.80 1.18 4.27
N GLY A 145 1.87 2.06 3.25
CA GLY A 145 1.47 3.46 3.39
C GLY A 145 0.01 3.60 3.84
N TYR A 146 -0.90 2.80 3.26
CA TYR A 146 -2.32 2.86 3.54
C TYR A 146 -2.66 2.55 4.99
N LEU A 147 -1.88 1.71 5.69
CA LEU A 147 -2.04 1.47 7.13
C LEU A 147 -1.93 2.78 7.93
N PHE A 148 -1.08 3.71 7.47
CA PHE A 148 -0.79 4.99 8.13
C PHE A 148 -1.58 6.18 7.58
N SER A 149 -2.51 5.96 6.64
CA SER A 149 -3.39 7.03 6.14
C SER A 149 -4.43 7.39 7.19
N ILE A 150 -4.36 8.59 7.78
CA ILE A 150 -5.42 9.16 8.65
C ILE A 150 -6.49 9.94 7.86
N LEU A 151 -6.34 10.03 6.54
CA LEU A 151 -7.30 10.70 5.67
C LEU A 151 -8.62 9.90 5.60
N LYS A 152 -9.72 10.51 6.06
CA LYS A 152 -11.07 9.99 5.88
C LYS A 152 -11.62 10.38 4.51
N THR A 153 -12.04 9.40 3.73
CA THR A 153 -12.66 9.63 2.42
C THR A 153 -14.17 9.34 2.47
N PRO A 154 -14.95 9.69 1.42
CA PRO A 154 -16.34 9.25 1.30
C PRO A 154 -16.54 7.74 1.34
N TYR A 155 -15.47 6.97 1.09
CA TYR A 155 -15.45 5.51 1.08
C TYR A 155 -14.83 4.91 2.36
N GLY A 156 -14.58 5.73 3.39
CA GLY A 156 -13.89 5.34 4.62
C GLY A 156 -12.39 5.59 4.59
N PHE A 157 -11.67 4.99 5.54
CA PHE A 157 -10.21 5.09 5.61
C PHE A 157 -9.55 4.14 4.62
N LYS A 158 -8.40 4.55 4.07
CA LYS A 158 -7.64 3.69 3.14
C LYS A 158 -7.14 2.39 3.80
N ARG A 159 -6.79 2.44 5.09
CA ARG A 159 -6.32 1.28 5.87
C ARG A 159 -7.36 0.15 5.96
N ALA A 160 -8.65 0.50 5.93
CA ALA A 160 -9.77 -0.46 6.01
C ALA A 160 -9.62 -1.62 5.02
N ARG A 161 -9.02 -1.34 3.86
CA ARG A 161 -8.72 -2.29 2.80
C ARG A 161 -7.97 -3.55 3.27
N TRP A 162 -7.10 -3.43 4.27
CA TRP A 162 -6.25 -4.54 4.75
C TRP A 162 -6.58 -5.00 6.17
N VAL A 163 -7.38 -4.23 6.92
CA VAL A 163 -7.65 -4.52 8.34
C VAL A 163 -9.07 -5.06 8.58
N GLN A 164 -9.99 -4.89 7.61
CA GLN A 164 -11.38 -5.36 7.75
C GLN A 164 -11.61 -6.78 7.23
N GLY A 165 -10.71 -7.32 6.40
CA GLY A 165 -10.82 -8.70 5.92
C GLY A 165 -11.83 -8.94 4.80
N GLU A 166 -12.38 -7.89 4.18
CA GLU A 166 -13.43 -8.03 3.15
C GLU A 166 -12.94 -8.81 1.92
N ILE A 167 -11.66 -8.62 1.52
CA ILE A 167 -11.08 -9.37 0.40
C ILE A 167 -10.92 -10.84 0.80
N GLU A 168 -10.40 -11.12 1.99
CA GLU A 168 -10.25 -12.48 2.48
C GLU A 168 -11.60 -13.22 2.57
N GLU A 169 -12.61 -12.58 3.16
CA GLU A 169 -13.97 -13.13 3.23
C GLU A 169 -14.53 -13.41 1.83
N GLY A 170 -14.41 -12.44 0.92
CA GLY A 170 -14.91 -12.56 -0.46
C GLY A 170 -14.29 -13.72 -1.23
N PHE A 171 -13.05 -14.13 -0.91
CA PHE A 171 -12.36 -15.24 -1.57
C PHE A 171 -12.20 -16.50 -0.71
N ASN A 172 -12.92 -16.60 0.41
CA ASN A 172 -12.83 -17.71 1.36
C ASN A 172 -11.41 -17.94 1.88
N LEU A 173 -10.63 -16.88 2.04
CA LEU A 173 -9.32 -16.93 2.70
C LEU A 173 -9.49 -16.69 4.21
N PRO A 174 -8.65 -17.28 5.05
CA PRO A 174 -8.60 -16.93 6.46
C PRO A 174 -8.31 -15.44 6.67
N LEU A 175 -9.00 -14.83 7.62
CA LEU A 175 -8.81 -13.42 7.99
C LEU A 175 -7.33 -13.13 8.30
N GLY A 176 -6.81 -12.02 7.75
CA GLY A 176 -5.43 -11.58 7.97
C GLY A 176 -4.42 -12.21 7.01
N THR A 177 -4.83 -13.10 6.10
CA THR A 177 -3.97 -13.62 5.02
C THR A 177 -3.40 -12.48 4.17
N LEU A 178 -4.22 -11.47 3.87
CA LEU A 178 -3.85 -10.27 3.13
C LEU A 178 -3.73 -9.05 4.05
N GLY A 179 -3.62 -9.29 5.35
CA GLY A 179 -3.54 -8.26 6.38
C GLY A 179 -2.12 -7.89 6.79
N PRO A 180 -1.96 -6.92 7.70
CA PRO A 180 -0.65 -6.40 8.14
C PRO A 180 0.14 -7.36 9.06
N THR A 181 -0.52 -8.37 9.62
CA THR A 181 0.09 -9.36 10.51
C THR A 181 -0.25 -10.79 10.05
N PRO A 182 0.15 -11.19 8.84
CA PRO A 182 -0.18 -12.51 8.33
C PRO A 182 0.59 -13.60 9.11
N ALA A 183 0.03 -14.81 9.16
CA ALA A 183 0.69 -15.95 9.79
C ALA A 183 1.90 -16.45 8.97
N GLU A 184 1.83 -16.34 7.65
CA GLU A 184 2.88 -16.72 6.70
C GLU A 184 3.05 -15.61 5.64
N GLY A 185 4.28 -15.41 5.17
CA GLY A 185 4.60 -14.34 4.22
C GLY A 185 4.57 -12.95 4.87
N SER A 186 4.23 -11.95 4.07
CA SER A 186 4.10 -10.54 4.47
C SER A 186 2.92 -9.90 3.77
N LEU A 187 2.47 -8.74 4.25
CA LEU A 187 1.40 -7.98 3.58
C LEU A 187 1.72 -7.75 2.09
N PHE A 188 2.91 -7.22 1.79
CA PHE A 188 3.31 -6.92 0.41
C PHE A 188 3.43 -8.19 -0.44
N MET A 189 4.10 -9.23 0.05
CA MET A 189 4.24 -10.51 -0.66
C MET A 189 2.89 -11.15 -0.97
N ASN A 190 2.02 -11.25 0.04
CA ASN A 190 0.74 -11.94 -0.07
C ASN A 190 -0.20 -11.19 -1.00
N VAL A 191 -0.32 -9.86 -0.85
CA VAL A 191 -1.13 -9.03 -1.74
C VAL A 191 -0.60 -9.10 -3.17
N THR A 192 0.71 -8.90 -3.37
CA THR A 192 1.33 -8.94 -4.72
C THR A 192 1.12 -10.29 -5.39
N THR A 193 1.35 -11.39 -4.67
CA THR A 193 1.14 -12.74 -5.20
C THR A 193 -0.31 -12.96 -5.58
N PHE A 194 -1.25 -12.65 -4.68
CA PHE A 194 -2.67 -12.87 -4.88
C PHE A 194 -3.22 -12.07 -6.08
N ILE A 195 -3.02 -10.75 -6.09
CA ILE A 195 -3.55 -9.90 -7.18
C ILE A 195 -2.74 -10.05 -8.47
N GLY A 196 -1.44 -10.29 -8.38
CA GLY A 196 -0.55 -10.49 -9.53
C GLY A 196 -0.85 -11.77 -10.28
N THR A 197 -1.22 -12.85 -9.58
CA THR A 197 -1.68 -14.11 -10.22
C THR A 197 -2.87 -13.86 -11.13
N ILE A 198 -3.80 -13.01 -10.69
CA ILE A 198 -5.00 -12.66 -11.45
C ILE A 198 -4.65 -11.68 -12.59
N ALA A 199 -3.96 -10.59 -12.27
CA ALA A 199 -3.68 -9.50 -13.21
C ALA A 199 -2.70 -9.91 -14.32
N PHE A 200 -1.70 -10.73 -14.03
CA PHE A 200 -0.64 -11.10 -14.98
C PHE A 200 -0.92 -12.42 -15.70
N ARG A 201 -2.15 -12.93 -15.67
CA ARG A 201 -2.53 -14.18 -16.36
C ARG A 201 -2.23 -14.23 -17.87
N THR A 202 -2.07 -13.07 -18.52
CA THR A 202 -1.68 -12.93 -19.94
C THR A 202 -0.25 -12.43 -20.13
N GLU A 203 0.48 -12.16 -19.05
CA GLU A 203 1.78 -11.49 -19.06
C GLU A 203 2.84 -12.48 -18.57
N ALA A 204 3.41 -13.25 -19.51
CA ALA A 204 4.23 -14.42 -19.20
C ALA A 204 5.41 -14.11 -18.27
N ASN A 205 6.09 -12.98 -18.46
CA ASN A 205 7.28 -12.63 -17.69
C ASN A 205 6.93 -12.31 -16.23
N GLU A 206 5.93 -11.46 -16.03
CA GLU A 206 5.42 -11.05 -14.73
C GLU A 206 4.81 -12.24 -13.99
N PHE A 207 4.07 -13.10 -14.70
CA PHE A 207 3.53 -14.33 -14.13
C PHE A 207 4.62 -15.30 -13.65
N GLN A 208 5.77 -15.37 -14.36
CA GLN A 208 6.90 -16.17 -13.88
C GLN A 208 7.51 -15.61 -12.58
N VAL A 209 7.54 -14.29 -12.42
CA VAL A 209 7.98 -13.66 -11.15
C VAL A 209 7.02 -14.04 -10.03
N ILE A 210 5.71 -13.89 -10.26
CA ILE A 210 4.67 -14.29 -9.30
C ILE A 210 4.83 -15.75 -8.90
N ARG A 211 4.92 -16.67 -9.87
CA ARG A 211 5.05 -18.11 -9.63
C ARG A 211 6.25 -18.46 -8.74
N LYS A 212 7.38 -17.78 -8.93
CA LYS A 212 8.57 -17.96 -8.08
C LYS A 212 8.32 -17.45 -6.66
N ALA A 213 7.73 -16.26 -6.54
CA ALA A 213 7.45 -15.61 -5.27
C ALA A 213 6.41 -16.34 -4.42
N THR A 214 5.44 -16.99 -5.06
CA THR A 214 4.37 -17.78 -4.42
C THR A 214 4.90 -18.78 -3.39
N ARG A 215 6.11 -19.32 -3.56
CA ARG A 215 6.73 -20.25 -2.60
C ARG A 215 6.87 -19.67 -1.20
N ASN A 216 7.01 -18.35 -1.10
CA ASN A 216 7.18 -17.59 0.15
C ASN A 216 5.89 -16.87 0.58
N ALA A 217 4.82 -16.96 -0.21
CA ALA A 217 3.52 -16.41 0.14
C ALA A 217 2.78 -17.35 1.12
N ALA A 218 1.74 -16.81 1.77
CA ALA A 218 0.87 -17.59 2.64
C ALA A 218 0.37 -18.88 1.95
N ARG A 219 0.39 -19.99 2.68
CA ARG A 219 -0.08 -21.30 2.22
C ARG A 219 -1.49 -21.27 1.63
N GLU A 220 -2.35 -20.43 2.17
CA GLU A 220 -3.74 -20.25 1.75
C GLU A 220 -3.81 -19.68 0.32
N ILE A 221 -2.92 -18.75 -0.03
CA ILE A 221 -2.76 -18.23 -1.40
C ILE A 221 -2.23 -19.32 -2.32
N ARG A 222 -1.22 -20.09 -1.87
CA ARG A 222 -0.63 -21.19 -2.65
C ARG A 222 -1.63 -22.29 -3.01
N ARG A 223 -2.64 -22.50 -2.16
CA ARG A 223 -3.67 -23.55 -2.33
C ARG A 223 -4.94 -23.05 -3.01
N MET A 224 -5.05 -21.74 -3.23
CA MET A 224 -6.22 -21.16 -3.86
C MET A 224 -6.33 -21.64 -5.32
N LYS A 225 -7.54 -22.02 -5.72
CA LYS A 225 -7.82 -22.45 -7.10
C LYS A 225 -8.14 -21.26 -7.98
N PHE A 226 -7.12 -20.56 -8.46
CA PHE A 226 -7.31 -19.36 -9.27
C PHE A 226 -8.10 -19.60 -10.58
N SER A 227 -8.07 -20.81 -11.15
CA SER A 227 -8.85 -21.16 -12.36
C SER A 227 -10.37 -21.17 -12.15
N GLU A 228 -10.85 -21.24 -10.90
CA GLU A 228 -12.28 -21.13 -10.57
C GLU A 228 -12.77 -19.67 -10.66
N LEU A 229 -11.86 -18.70 -10.59
CA LEU A 229 -12.19 -17.29 -10.73
C LEU A 229 -12.57 -16.95 -12.18
N LYS A 230 -13.55 -16.05 -12.36
CA LYS A 230 -14.06 -15.62 -13.66
C LYS A 230 -13.96 -14.11 -13.83
N PRO A 231 -12.74 -13.55 -13.95
CA PRO A 231 -12.56 -12.11 -14.07
C PRO A 231 -13.12 -11.58 -15.38
N ILE A 232 -13.69 -10.38 -15.33
CA ILE A 232 -14.00 -9.55 -16.49
C ILE A 232 -12.92 -8.47 -16.58
N ARG A 233 -12.28 -8.33 -17.74
CA ARG A 233 -11.24 -7.32 -17.96
C ARG A 233 -11.73 -6.22 -18.88
N LEU A 234 -11.71 -4.99 -18.39
CA LEU A 234 -11.77 -3.78 -19.19
C LEU A 234 -10.36 -3.36 -19.58
N GLU A 235 -10.06 -3.33 -20.87
CA GLU A 235 -8.84 -2.77 -21.45
C GLU A 235 -9.12 -1.39 -22.03
N GLU A 236 -8.30 -0.42 -21.65
CA GLU A 236 -8.29 0.95 -22.16
C GLU A 236 -6.96 1.21 -22.87
N ARG A 237 -7.00 1.60 -24.15
CA ARG A 237 -5.82 1.93 -24.96
C ARG A 237 -5.79 3.42 -25.27
N VAL A 238 -4.66 4.07 -25.04
CA VAL A 238 -4.53 5.52 -25.20
C VAL A 238 -3.12 5.91 -25.59
N GLU A 239 -2.99 6.90 -26.48
CA GLU A 239 -1.69 7.48 -26.84
C GLU A 239 -1.28 8.52 -25.80
N ALA A 240 -0.05 8.42 -25.30
CA ALA A 240 0.54 9.34 -24.34
C ALA A 240 1.97 9.70 -24.75
N ALA A 241 2.31 10.99 -24.70
CA ALA A 241 3.67 11.48 -24.95
C ALA A 241 4.46 11.57 -23.63
N ASN A 242 5.73 11.19 -23.60
CA ASN A 242 6.59 11.50 -22.45
C ASN A 242 7.08 12.97 -22.49
N ALA A 243 7.91 13.35 -21.52
CA ALA A 243 8.54 14.67 -21.45
C ALA A 243 9.33 15.05 -22.72
N ASN A 244 9.86 14.06 -23.45
CA ASN A 244 10.59 14.28 -24.71
C ASN A 244 9.67 14.32 -25.94
N GLY A 245 8.35 14.30 -25.77
CA GLY A 245 7.36 14.33 -26.85
C GLY A 245 7.18 13.00 -27.59
N LYS A 246 7.89 11.93 -27.19
CA LYS A 246 7.75 10.61 -27.83
C LYS A 246 6.42 9.97 -27.44
N VAL A 247 5.58 9.74 -28.43
CA VAL A 247 4.25 9.13 -28.27
C VAL A 247 4.36 7.61 -28.16
N ARG A 248 3.57 7.02 -27.27
CA ARG A 248 3.41 5.58 -27.10
C ARG A 248 1.97 5.21 -26.77
N THR A 249 1.60 3.98 -27.12
CA THR A 249 0.33 3.40 -26.67
C THR A 249 0.48 2.86 -25.25
N VAL A 250 -0.18 3.48 -24.29
CA VAL A 250 -0.36 2.96 -22.93
C VAL A 250 -1.62 2.10 -22.90
N LYS A 251 -1.55 0.96 -22.20
CA LYS A 251 -2.71 0.11 -21.91
C LYS A 251 -3.01 0.15 -20.41
N LEU A 252 -4.27 0.39 -20.06
CA LEU A 252 -4.75 0.31 -18.70
C LEU A 252 -5.72 -0.88 -18.63
N PHE A 253 -5.56 -1.72 -17.61
CA PHE A 253 -6.43 -2.86 -17.38
C PHE A 253 -7.15 -2.70 -16.05
N THR A 254 -8.45 -2.90 -16.08
CA THR A 254 -9.26 -3.06 -14.87
C THR A 254 -9.86 -4.46 -14.88
N ASP A 255 -9.39 -5.32 -13.99
CA ASP A 255 -9.99 -6.63 -13.75
C ASP A 255 -11.05 -6.52 -12.66
N PHE A 256 -12.25 -7.03 -12.95
CA PHE A 256 -13.33 -7.21 -11.99
C PHE A 256 -13.49 -8.69 -11.70
N VAL A 257 -13.11 -9.10 -10.50
CA VAL A 257 -13.09 -10.49 -10.07
C VAL A 257 -14.26 -10.71 -9.11
N PRO A 258 -15.30 -11.47 -9.47
CA PRO A 258 -16.39 -11.76 -8.55
C PRO A 258 -15.88 -12.44 -7.28
N PHE A 259 -16.38 -12.02 -6.13
CA PHE A 259 -16.19 -12.75 -4.88
C PHE A 259 -16.85 -14.13 -4.97
N LEU A 260 -16.17 -15.13 -4.42
CA LEU A 260 -16.66 -16.50 -4.28
C LEU A 260 -17.74 -16.59 -3.20
N ASN A 261 -17.66 -15.73 -2.19
CA ASN A 261 -18.66 -15.60 -1.14
C ASN A 261 -19.24 -14.19 -1.11
N GLN A 262 -20.57 -14.08 -1.18
CA GLN A 262 -21.30 -12.81 -1.13
C GLN A 262 -22.19 -12.78 0.10
N ALA A 263 -21.58 -12.86 1.28
CA ALA A 263 -22.30 -12.89 2.55
C ALA A 263 -23.21 -11.66 2.76
N ASN A 264 -22.82 -10.50 2.23
CA ASN A 264 -23.60 -9.28 2.27
C ASN A 264 -24.12 -8.88 0.88
N PRO A 265 -25.43 -9.04 0.59
CA PRO A 265 -26.00 -8.68 -0.72
C PRO A 265 -25.98 -7.17 -1.02
N LYS A 266 -25.75 -6.32 -0.01
CA LYS A 266 -25.56 -4.86 -0.17
C LYS A 266 -24.08 -4.45 -0.11
N GLY A 267 -23.18 -5.40 0.14
CA GLY A 267 -21.73 -5.17 0.25
C GLY A 267 -21.05 -5.08 -1.10
N ASN A 268 -19.71 -5.07 -1.07
CA ASN A 268 -18.94 -5.25 -2.30
C ASN A 268 -19.08 -6.70 -2.78
N THR A 269 -19.02 -6.87 -4.08
CA THR A 269 -19.28 -8.17 -4.73
C THR A 269 -18.14 -8.60 -5.65
N HIS A 270 -17.20 -7.69 -5.91
CA HIS A 270 -16.05 -7.93 -6.76
C HIS A 270 -14.80 -7.31 -6.15
N LEU A 271 -13.65 -7.90 -6.44
CA LEU A 271 -12.37 -7.21 -6.36
C LEU A 271 -12.09 -6.50 -7.68
N LEU A 272 -11.79 -5.20 -7.60
CA LEU A 272 -11.18 -4.46 -8.68
C LEU A 272 -9.65 -4.59 -8.57
N ILE A 273 -8.96 -4.90 -9.67
CA ILE A 273 -7.49 -4.82 -9.78
C ILE A 273 -7.14 -3.92 -10.96
N TYR A 274 -6.30 -2.91 -10.72
CA TYR A 274 -5.89 -1.93 -11.74
C TYR A 274 -4.41 -2.10 -12.07
N THR A 275 -4.13 -2.27 -13.37
CA THR A 275 -2.79 -2.53 -13.91
C THR A 275 -2.51 -1.58 -15.07
N VAL A 276 -1.27 -1.11 -15.19
CA VAL A 276 -0.78 -0.31 -16.31
C VAL A 276 0.25 -1.11 -17.08
N LYS A 277 0.18 -1.10 -18.41
CA LYS A 277 1.25 -1.58 -19.27
C LYS A 277 1.71 -0.44 -20.17
N ASP A 278 2.92 0.01 -19.89
CA ASP A 278 3.57 1.10 -20.58
C ASP A 278 4.86 0.58 -21.26
N PRO A 279 4.98 0.71 -22.60
CA PRO A 279 6.17 0.28 -23.32
C PRO A 279 7.49 0.86 -22.80
N PHE A 280 7.50 1.99 -22.09
CA PHE A 280 8.72 2.57 -21.50
C PHE A 280 9.17 1.89 -20.21
N HIS A 281 8.27 1.16 -19.53
CA HIS A 281 8.60 0.38 -18.34
C HIS A 281 8.79 -1.12 -18.64
N HIS A 282 8.64 -1.52 -19.91
CA HIS A 282 8.82 -2.88 -20.44
C HIS A 282 8.01 -4.01 -19.77
N SER A 283 7.19 -3.68 -18.76
CA SER A 283 6.43 -4.63 -17.95
C SER A 283 5.01 -4.14 -17.71
N ALA A 284 4.11 -5.08 -17.42
CA ALA A 284 2.83 -4.77 -16.81
C ALA A 284 3.02 -4.53 -15.31
N GLN A 285 2.37 -3.49 -14.78
CA GLN A 285 2.60 -2.99 -13.44
C GLN A 285 1.28 -2.84 -12.68
N LEU A 286 1.18 -3.49 -11.52
CA LEU A 286 0.10 -3.33 -10.56
C LEU A 286 0.09 -1.92 -9.99
N ILE A 287 -1.10 -1.33 -9.85
CA ILE A 287 -1.27 -0.05 -9.17
C ILE A 287 -2.03 -0.22 -7.87
N SER A 288 -3.21 -0.85 -7.93
CA SER A 288 -4.15 -0.87 -6.80
C SER A 288 -5.12 -2.03 -6.94
N ALA A 289 -5.62 -2.52 -5.81
CA ALA A 289 -6.74 -3.44 -5.77
C ALA A 289 -7.67 -3.10 -4.60
N PHE A 290 -8.99 -3.20 -4.79
CA PHE A 290 -9.97 -2.97 -3.71
C PHE A 290 -11.37 -3.51 -4.05
N PRO A 291 -12.18 -3.83 -3.03
CA PRO A 291 -13.56 -4.26 -3.21
C PRO A 291 -14.44 -3.19 -3.88
N VAL A 292 -15.33 -3.60 -4.78
CA VAL A 292 -16.33 -2.75 -5.42
C VAL A 292 -17.68 -3.46 -5.54
N GLN A 293 -18.76 -2.68 -5.61
CA GLN A 293 -20.12 -3.19 -5.79
C GLN A 293 -20.43 -3.53 -7.27
N THR A 294 -21.40 -4.42 -7.48
CA THR A 294 -21.86 -4.84 -8.82
C THR A 294 -22.27 -3.65 -9.70
N GLY A 295 -22.94 -2.64 -9.13
CA GLY A 295 -23.34 -1.46 -9.88
C GLY A 295 -22.16 -0.65 -10.44
N PHE A 296 -21.00 -0.69 -9.76
CA PHE A 296 -19.78 -0.09 -10.30
C PHE A 296 -19.28 -0.84 -11.53
N VAL A 297 -19.23 -2.18 -11.44
CA VAL A 297 -18.82 -3.07 -12.54
C VAL A 297 -19.71 -2.87 -13.76
N GLN A 298 -21.03 -2.93 -13.59
CA GLN A 298 -22.02 -2.78 -14.66
C GLN A 298 -21.88 -1.44 -15.40
N ARG A 299 -21.66 -0.34 -14.66
CA ARG A 299 -21.40 0.97 -15.29
C ARG A 299 -20.09 0.99 -16.08
N ALA A 300 -19.03 0.40 -15.54
CA ALA A 300 -17.73 0.38 -16.19
C ALA A 300 -17.74 -0.39 -17.52
N ILE A 301 -18.49 -1.48 -17.61
CA ILE A 301 -18.54 -2.36 -18.80
C ILE A 301 -19.78 -2.13 -19.69
N GLN A 302 -20.59 -1.11 -19.41
CA GLN A 302 -21.79 -0.82 -20.20
C GLN A 302 -21.44 -0.61 -21.68
N PRO A 303 -22.16 -1.21 -22.66
CA PRO A 303 -21.82 -1.11 -24.08
C PRO A 303 -21.67 0.32 -24.60
N SER A 304 -22.47 1.25 -24.09
CA SER A 304 -22.40 2.69 -24.43
C SER A 304 -21.08 3.35 -24.03
N ASN A 305 -20.29 2.73 -23.14
CA ASN A 305 -18.98 3.21 -22.70
C ASN A 305 -17.81 2.54 -23.46
N LEU A 306 -18.08 1.60 -24.37
CA LEU A 306 -17.06 0.84 -25.11
C LEU A 306 -16.80 1.41 -26.51
N GLY A 307 -15.73 0.92 -27.16
CA GLY A 307 -15.34 1.31 -28.52
C GLY A 307 -14.30 2.43 -28.58
N LYS A 308 -14.07 2.97 -29.78
CA LYS A 308 -13.14 4.07 -30.04
C LYS A 308 -13.71 5.42 -29.63
N GLY A 309 -12.85 6.44 -29.51
CA GLY A 309 -13.27 7.81 -29.23
C GLY A 309 -13.65 8.06 -27.77
N ARG A 310 -13.27 7.16 -26.85
CA ARG A 310 -13.67 7.26 -25.44
C ARG A 310 -12.69 8.11 -24.63
N PRO A 311 -13.16 8.90 -23.66
CA PRO A 311 -12.29 9.59 -22.74
C PRO A 311 -11.62 8.59 -21.79
N ILE A 312 -10.30 8.63 -21.74
CA ILE A 312 -9.45 7.79 -20.90
C ILE A 312 -8.58 8.71 -20.04
N ILE A 313 -8.54 8.38 -18.75
CA ILE A 313 -7.76 9.05 -17.72
C ILE A 313 -7.24 7.97 -16.77
N THR A 314 -6.07 8.18 -16.16
CA THR A 314 -5.61 7.33 -15.06
C THR A 314 -6.58 7.37 -13.89
N ARG A 315 -6.74 6.25 -13.19
CA ARG A 315 -7.64 6.13 -12.03
C ARG A 315 -6.92 5.56 -10.82
N TYR A 316 -7.56 5.65 -9.67
CA TYR A 316 -7.16 4.94 -8.45
C TYR A 316 -5.73 5.27 -8.03
N ASN A 317 -5.38 6.56 -8.14
CA ASN A 317 -4.06 7.12 -7.84
C ASN A 317 -2.94 6.72 -8.81
N ALA A 318 -3.19 5.99 -9.90
CA ALA A 318 -2.15 5.64 -10.86
C ALA A 318 -1.44 6.89 -11.44
N PHE A 319 -0.11 6.85 -11.45
CA PHE A 319 0.72 7.80 -12.17
C PHE A 319 1.27 7.16 -13.45
N VAL A 320 1.01 7.82 -14.59
CA VAL A 320 1.58 7.49 -15.90
C VAL A 320 2.00 8.79 -16.57
N GLU A 321 3.28 8.92 -16.86
CA GLU A 321 3.84 10.11 -17.49
C GLU A 321 3.12 10.44 -18.82
N GLY A 322 2.63 11.69 -18.94
CA GLY A 322 1.93 12.16 -20.14
C GLY A 322 0.45 11.78 -20.24
N LEU A 323 -0.07 11.05 -19.26
CA LEU A 323 -1.48 10.67 -19.19
C LEU A 323 -2.13 11.17 -17.89
N SER A 324 -1.49 11.00 -16.74
CA SER A 324 -2.03 11.43 -15.45
C SER A 324 -2.28 12.94 -15.38
N GLY A 325 -3.40 13.32 -14.76
CA GLY A 325 -3.85 14.71 -14.70
C GLY A 325 -4.48 15.23 -15.99
N SER A 326 -4.66 14.39 -17.02
CA SER A 326 -5.28 14.77 -18.28
C SER A 326 -6.26 13.71 -18.79
N THR A 327 -7.30 14.14 -19.51
CA THR A 327 -8.16 13.23 -20.26
C THR A 327 -7.70 13.17 -21.71
N LYS A 328 -7.56 11.95 -22.23
CA LYS A 328 -7.16 11.68 -23.62
C LYS A 328 -8.21 10.83 -24.30
N THR A 329 -8.29 10.90 -25.62
CA THR A 329 -9.19 10.06 -26.41
C THR A 329 -8.52 8.73 -26.74
N GLY A 330 -9.22 7.62 -26.56
CA GLY A 330 -8.71 6.30 -26.93
C GLY A 330 -9.80 5.25 -27.14
N GLU A 331 -9.49 3.98 -26.87
CA GLU A 331 -10.35 2.84 -27.14
C GLU A 331 -10.60 2.01 -25.88
N ARG A 332 -11.84 1.57 -25.66
CA ARG A 332 -12.22 0.65 -24.57
C ARG A 332 -12.73 -0.68 -25.11
N LYS A 333 -12.24 -1.78 -24.56
CA LYS A 333 -12.67 -3.15 -24.88
C LYS A 333 -12.89 -3.96 -23.62
N VAL A 334 -13.89 -4.84 -23.65
CA VAL A 334 -14.12 -5.81 -22.58
C VAL A 334 -13.75 -7.18 -23.09
N THR A 335 -13.06 -7.95 -22.24
CA THR A 335 -12.75 -9.36 -22.45
C THR A 335 -13.22 -10.15 -21.23
N SER A 336 -13.89 -11.27 -21.46
CA SER A 336 -14.37 -12.17 -20.40
C SER A 336 -13.86 -13.59 -20.65
N GLY A 337 -13.85 -14.42 -19.61
CA GLY A 337 -13.59 -15.86 -19.75
C GLY A 337 -12.14 -16.24 -20.01
N MET A 338 -11.17 -15.34 -19.79
CA MET A 338 -9.76 -15.73 -19.82
C MET A 338 -9.42 -16.56 -18.59
N GLU A 339 -8.92 -17.78 -18.80
CA GLU A 339 -8.47 -18.65 -17.72
C GLU A 339 -7.28 -18.03 -16.97
N ILE A 340 -7.29 -18.17 -15.65
CA ILE A 340 -6.12 -17.84 -14.82
C ILE A 340 -5.33 -19.13 -14.61
N PRO A 341 -4.04 -19.17 -15.00
CA PRO A 341 -3.22 -20.34 -14.75
C PRO A 341 -3.07 -20.60 -13.24
N GLN A 342 -2.92 -21.86 -12.86
CA GLN A 342 -2.60 -22.22 -11.48
C GLN A 342 -1.13 -21.92 -11.17
N LEU A 343 -0.86 -21.64 -9.89
CA LEU A 343 0.48 -21.32 -9.38
C LEU A 343 1.40 -22.52 -9.24
#